data_AF-A0A8S3G300-F1
#
_entry.id   AF-A0A8S3G300-F1
#
_cell.length_a   1.000
_cell.length_b   1.000
_cell.length_c   1.000
_cell.angle_alpha   90.00
_cell.angle_beta   90.00
_cell.angle_gamma   90.00
#
_symmetry.space_group_name_H-M   'P 1'
#
loop_
_entity.id
_entity.type
_entity.pdbx_description
1 polymer ?
#
loop_
_entity_poly.entity_id
_entity_poly.type
_entity_poly.pdbx_seq_one_letter_code
_entity_poly.pdbx_strand_id
1 'polypeptide(L)' 'MTRSLNENETIESVLCSHSELLVIGLNLIQEPAPKFIQVVKNLRVCGHCHEFTKVIAKIEQCDIVVRDANRIHHFYPNGQ' A
#
# COMPACT_ATOMS: atom_id res chain seq x y z
N MET A 1 -9.88 1.41 24.73
CA MET A 1 -9.70 2.87 24.80
C MET A 1 -10.09 3.46 23.46
N THR A 2 -11.29 3.99 23.29
CA THR A 2 -11.71 4.66 22.06
C THR A 2 -11.32 6.13 22.16
N ARG A 3 -10.24 6.52 21.48
CA ARG A 3 -9.86 7.93 21.29
C ARG A 3 -10.93 8.60 20.41
N SER A 4 -11.49 9.72 20.85
CA SER A 4 -12.31 10.56 19.98
C SER A 4 -11.44 11.13 18.87
N LEU A 5 -11.91 11.05 17.64
CA LEU A 5 -11.24 11.62 16.47
C LEU A 5 -11.39 13.13 16.52
N ASN A 6 -10.30 13.84 16.22
CA ASN A 6 -10.36 15.28 16.01
C ASN A 6 -11.11 15.57 14.70
N GLU A 7 -11.72 16.75 14.54
CA GLU A 7 -12.53 17.10 13.34
C GLU A 7 -11.76 16.94 12.01
N ASN A 8 -10.43 17.01 12.05
CA ASN A 8 -9.55 16.85 10.88
C ASN A 8 -8.98 15.42 10.71
N GLU A 9 -9.15 14.54 11.69
CA GLU A 9 -8.63 13.17 11.65
C GLU A 9 -9.70 12.19 11.15
N THR A 10 -9.40 11.47 10.08
CA THR A 10 -10.24 10.37 9.61
C THR A 10 -9.95 9.10 10.42
N ILE A 11 -10.95 8.21 10.53
CA ILE A 11 -10.76 6.84 11.07
C ILE A 11 -9.56 6.17 10.39
N GLU A 12 -9.42 6.34 9.07
CA GLU A 12 -8.33 5.77 8.28
C GLU A 12 -6.95 6.32 8.65
N SER A 13 -6.82 7.63 8.90
CA SER A 13 -5.55 8.21 9.34
C SER A 13 -5.12 7.74 10.73
N VAL A 14 -6.08 7.46 11.63
CA VAL A 14 -5.79 7.00 12.99
C VAL A 14 -5.55 5.49 13.04
N LEU A 15 -6.19 4.73 12.16
CA LEU A 15 -6.02 3.27 12.03
C LEU A 15 -4.99 2.89 10.95
N CYS A 16 -4.24 3.86 10.43
CA CYS A 16 -3.21 3.66 9.42
C CYS A 16 -2.09 2.78 9.96
N SER A 17 -2.23 1.47 9.76
CA SER A 17 -1.17 0.49 9.94
C SER A 17 -0.56 0.22 8.57
N HIS A 18 0.74 0.52 8.41
CA HIS A 18 1.54 0.38 7.18
C HIS A 18 1.75 -1.08 6.73
N SER A 19 0.72 -1.90 6.92
CA SER A 19 0.64 -3.32 6.62
C SER A 19 0.90 -3.64 5.15
N GLU A 20 0.60 -2.70 4.25
CA GLU A 20 0.90 -2.82 2.82
C GLU A 20 2.40 -2.97 2.57
N LEU A 21 3.22 -2.18 3.27
CA LEU A 21 4.67 -2.23 3.12
C LEU A 21 5.25 -3.52 3.71
N LEU A 22 4.66 -4.04 4.78
CA LEU A 22 5.06 -5.31 5.36
C LEU A 22 4.80 -6.47 4.38
N VAL A 23 3.62 -6.50 3.76
CA VAL A 23 3.25 -7.53 2.78
C VAL A 23 4.16 -7.46 1.55
N ILE A 24 4.38 -6.26 1.01
CA ILE A 24 5.27 -6.07 -0.15
C ILE A 24 6.70 -6.49 0.18
N GLY A 25 7.24 -6.04 1.32
CA GLY A 25 8.59 -6.41 1.75
C GLY A 25 8.76 -7.91 1.96
N LEU A 26 7.77 -8.58 2.55
CA LEU A 26 7.80 -10.04 2.73
C LEU A 26 7.77 -10.76 1.38
N ASN A 27 6.98 -10.28 0.42
CA ASN A 27 6.94 -10.85 -0.92
C ASN A 27 8.31 -10.72 -1.62
N LEU A 28 8.95 -9.55 -1.53
CA LEU A 28 10.29 -9.32 -2.10
C LEU A 28 11.39 -10.18 -1.45
N ILE A 29 11.27 -10.49 -0.16
CA ILE A 29 12.20 -11.40 0.53
C ILE A 29 12.04 -12.84 0.00
N GLN A 30 10.81 -13.27 -0.28
CA GLN A 30 10.51 -14.63 -0.75
C GLN A 30 10.80 -14.78 -2.25
N GLU A 31 10.51 -13.75 -3.04
CA GLU A 31 10.70 -13.69 -4.48
C GLU A 31 11.43 -12.38 -4.83
N PRO A 32 12.76 -12.40 -5.01
CA PRO A 32 13.57 -11.19 -5.21
C PRO A 32 13.37 -10.47 -6.56
N ALA A 33 12.60 -11.05 -7.48
CA ALA A 33 12.33 -10.48 -8.80
C ALA A 33 10.87 -10.77 -9.22
N PRO A 34 9.89 -10.31 -8.44
CA PRO A 34 8.50 -10.61 -8.72
C PRO A 34 8.08 -9.87 -9.98
N LYS A 35 7.28 -10.50 -10.83
CA LYS A 35 6.68 -9.80 -11.99
C LYS A 35 5.44 -9.00 -11.59
N PHE A 36 4.76 -9.44 -10.54
CA PHE A 36 3.47 -8.90 -10.13
C PHE A 36 3.24 -9.12 -8.63
N ILE A 37 2.76 -8.10 -7.93
CA ILE A 37 2.38 -8.16 -6.52
C ILE A 37 0.94 -7.67 -6.35
N GLN A 38 0.10 -8.46 -5.67
CA GLN A 38 -1.26 -8.06 -5.31
C GLN A 38 -1.41 -7.93 -3.79
N VAL A 39 -1.90 -6.77 -3.35
CA VAL A 39 -2.23 -6.49 -1.95
C VAL A 39 -3.72 -6.20 -1.85
N VAL A 40 -4.40 -6.82 -0.89
CA VAL A 40 -5.81 -6.55 -0.58
C VAL A 40 -5.92 -6.11 0.86
N LYS A 41 -6.56 -4.97 1.11
CA LYS A 41 -6.86 -4.47 2.46
C LYS A 41 -8.29 -3.95 2.57
N ASN A 42 -8.82 -3.98 3.78
CA ASN A 42 -10.18 -3.52 4.08
C ASN A 42 -10.26 -2.03 4.48
N LEU A 43 -9.13 -1.35 4.63
CA LEU A 43 -9.06 0.09 4.95
C LEU A 43 -8.45 0.84 3.77
N ARG A 44 -8.71 2.13 3.58
CA ARG A 44 -8.03 2.89 2.51
C ARG A 44 -6.51 2.88 2.67
N VAL A 45 -5.79 2.83 1.56
CA VAL A 45 -4.33 3.01 1.56
C VAL A 45 -3.98 4.43 2.02
N CYS A 46 -3.01 4.58 2.93
CA CYS A 46 -2.57 5.90 3.37
C CYS A 46 -1.63 6.56 2.34
N GLY A 47 -1.48 7.88 2.40
CA GLY A 47 -0.61 8.62 1.47
C GLY A 47 0.85 8.15 1.47
N HIS A 48 1.39 7.80 2.64
CA HIS A 48 2.76 7.27 2.74
C HIS A 48 2.90 5.90 2.08
N CYS A 49 2.00 4.95 2.36
CA CYS A 49 2.02 3.63 1.73
C CYS A 49 1.81 3.76 0.22
N HIS A 50 0.91 4.63 -0.23
CA HIS A 50 0.68 4.89 -1.65
C HIS A 50 1.97 5.33 -2.37
N GLU A 51 2.66 6.36 -1.86
CA GLU A 51 3.87 6.86 -2.51
C GLU A 51 5.02 5.87 -2.42
N PHE A 52 5.15 5.16 -1.30
CA PHE A 52 6.20 4.17 -1.13
C PHE A 52 6.01 2.95 -2.03
N THR A 53 4.77 2.45 -2.19
CA THR A 53 4.45 1.37 -3.14
C THR A 53 4.77 1.78 -4.58
N LYS A 54 4.50 3.04 -4.97
CA LYS A 54 4.88 3.58 -6.28
C LYS A 54 6.39 3.54 -6.51
N VAL A 55 7.18 3.90 -5.49
CA VAL A 55 8.65 3.84 -5.56
C VAL A 55 9.14 2.40 -5.66
N ILE A 56 8.57 1.48 -4.87
CA ILE A 56 8.92 0.06 -4.93
C ILE A 56 8.65 -0.51 -6.33
N ALA A 57 7.48 -0.30 -6.91
CA ALA A 57 7.14 -0.78 -8.25
C ALA A 57 8.19 -0.36 -9.30
N LYS A 58 8.69 0.88 -9.19
CA LYS A 58 9.75 1.40 -10.06
C LYS A 58 11.12 0.78 -9.82
N ILE A 59 11.51 0.55 -8.57
CA ILE A 59 12.84 -0.01 -8.25
C ILE A 59 12.88 -1.50 -8.61
N GLU A 60 11.85 -2.24 -8.23
CA GLU A 60 11.77 -3.69 -8.41
C GLU A 60 11.30 -4.07 -9.83
N GLN A 61 10.96 -3.09 -10.66
CA GLN A 61 10.48 -3.28 -12.04
C GLN A 61 9.31 -4.28 -12.13
N CYS A 62 8.37 -4.16 -11.19
CA CYS A 62 7.21 -5.04 -11.06
C CYS A 62 5.88 -4.28 -11.03
N ASP A 63 4.81 -4.89 -11.52
CA ASP A 63 3.47 -4.34 -11.41
C ASP A 63 2.92 -4.61 -9.99
N ILE A 64 2.45 -3.56 -9.30
CA ILE A 64 1.84 -3.71 -7.97
C ILE A 64 0.39 -3.24 -8.03
N VAL A 65 -0.55 -4.11 -7.67
CA VAL A 65 -1.96 -3.77 -7.54
C VAL A 65 -2.35 -3.79 -6.08
N VAL A 66 -2.83 -2.65 -5.57
CA VAL A 66 -3.38 -2.54 -4.22
C VAL A 66 -4.89 -2.32 -4.31
N ARG A 67 -5.67 -3.28 -3.86
CA ARG A 67 -7.12 -3.15 -3.66
C ARG A 67 -7.37 -2.75 -2.21
N ASP A 68 -7.90 -1.56 -2.02
CA ASP A 68 -8.32 -1.09 -0.70
C ASP A 68 -9.85 -1.10 -0.55
N ALA A 69 -10.36 -0.55 0.55
CA ALA A 69 -11.80 -0.50 0.84
C ALA A 69 -12.66 0.08 -0.30
N ASN A 70 -12.12 1.06 -1.03
CA ASN A 70 -12.88 1.93 -1.91
C ASN A 70 -12.35 1.94 -3.35
N ARG A 71 -11.08 1.56 -3.57
CA ARG A 71 -10.37 1.77 -4.83
C ARG A 71 -9.41 0.63 -5.14
N ILE A 72 -9.08 0.54 -6.43
CA ILE A 72 -7.95 -0.26 -6.93
C ILE A 72 -6.89 0.73 -7.39
N HIS A 73 -5.70 0.61 -6.82
CA HIS A 73 -4.51 1.38 -7.19
C HIS A 73 -3.61 0.45 -7.98
N HIS A 74 -3.25 0.85 -9.20
CA HIS A 74 -2.30 0.11 -10.01
C HIS A 74 -1.02 0.95 -10.13
N PHE A 75 0.10 0.36 -9.71
CA PHE A 75 1.42 0.97 -9.77
C PHE A 75 2.23 0.23 -10.82
N TYR A 76 2.45 0.90 -11.96
CA TYR A 76 3.27 0.37 -13.02
C TYR A 76 4.75 0.70 -12.76
N PRO A 77 5.68 -0.20 -13.14
CA PRO A 77 7.11 0.03 -12.99
C PRO A 77 7.63 1.25 -13.77
N ASN A 78 6.91 1.67 -14.81
CA ASN A 78 7.23 2.85 -15.60
C ASN A 78 6.57 4.14 -15.10
N GLY A 79 5.75 4.07 -14.05
CA GLY A 79 5.14 5.22 -13.39
C GLY A 79 4.02 5.94 -14.16
N GLN A 80 3.34 5.26 -15.08
CA GLN A 80 2.10 5.77 -15.71
C GLN A 80 0.88 5.60 -14.81
#